data_AF-A0A9W6YZK3-F1
#
_entry.id   AF-A0A9W6YZK3-F1
#
_cell.length_a   1.000
_cell.length_b   1.000
_cell.length_c   1.000
_cell.angle_alpha   90.00
_cell.angle_beta   90.00
_cell.angle_gamma   90.00
#
_symmetry.space_group_name_H-M   'P 1'
#
loop_
_entity.id
_entity.type
_entity.pdbx_description
1 polymer ?
#
loop_
_entity_poly.entity_id
_entity_poly.type
_entity_poly.pdbx_seq_one_letter_code
_entity_poly.pdbx_strand_id
1 'polypeptide(L)'
;MLLPFQLPFLRVIPKSTRRIPFGPSLIRSFHLSTPLCEETTGPNIDTLQLSRQLKKEAGFTKEQSQAAVTLISQAITDGIDQFATNLTKRETLNKMSYQQKVDFAKLKGELQLIDRSEFNSLRNEHERLRGDLEKMRTRFKDEINKSLSSVRLDLNLEKGNLQFEGADRKC
;
A
#
# COMPACT_ATOMS: atom_id res chain seq x y z
N MET A 1 -40.83 -35.25 19.82
CA MET A 1 -40.18 -35.06 18.51
C MET A 1 -40.92 -33.95 17.78
N LEU A 2 -40.35 -32.75 17.73
CA LEU A 2 -40.85 -31.62 16.94
C LEU A 2 -39.62 -30.86 16.43
N LEU A 3 -39.38 -30.98 15.13
CA LEU A 3 -38.31 -30.29 14.39
C LEU A 3 -38.70 -28.82 14.19
N PRO A 4 -37.77 -27.86 14.32
CA PRO A 4 -38.04 -26.49 13.94
C PRO A 4 -37.84 -26.28 12.43
N PHE A 5 -38.75 -25.47 11.89
CA PHE A 5 -38.81 -24.90 10.55
C PHE A 5 -37.46 -24.30 10.10
N GLN A 6 -36.93 -24.80 8.98
CA GLN A 6 -35.79 -24.24 8.26
C GLN A 6 -36.31 -23.26 7.19
N LEU A 7 -35.98 -21.97 7.30
CA LEU A 7 -36.16 -20.99 6.21
C LEU A 7 -35.03 -21.18 5.17
N PRO A 8 -35.32 -21.19 3.86
CA PRO A 8 -34.28 -21.16 2.85
C PRO A 8 -33.76 -19.73 2.68
N PHE A 9 -32.54 -19.47 3.15
CA PHE A 9 -31.79 -18.30 2.72
C PHE A 9 -31.50 -18.43 1.22
N LEU A 10 -32.18 -17.63 0.40
CA LEU A 10 -31.79 -17.39 -0.99
C LEU A 10 -30.37 -16.79 -0.98
N ARG A 11 -29.41 -17.62 -1.35
CA ARG A 11 -28.01 -17.22 -1.55
C ARG A 11 -27.96 -16.40 -2.84
N VAL A 12 -28.02 -15.08 -2.72
CA VAL A 12 -27.70 -14.16 -3.82
C VAL A 12 -26.24 -14.40 -4.19
N ILE A 13 -26.01 -14.98 -5.37
CA ILE A 13 -24.69 -15.11 -5.99
C ILE A 13 -24.34 -13.74 -6.57
N PRO A 14 -23.33 -13.01 -6.07
CA PRO A 14 -22.83 -11.84 -6.79
C PRO A 14 -22.14 -12.31 -8.07
N LYS A 15 -22.62 -11.79 -9.20
CA LYS A 15 -22.05 -12.03 -10.53
C LYS A 15 -20.57 -11.65 -10.55
N SER A 16 -19.77 -12.61 -11.00
CA SER A 16 -18.35 -12.50 -11.34
C SER A 16 -18.04 -11.23 -12.15
N THR A 17 -17.50 -10.22 -11.47
CA THR A 17 -16.79 -9.11 -12.13
C THR A 17 -15.43 -9.64 -12.60
N ARG A 18 -15.22 -9.58 -13.92
CA ARG A 18 -13.98 -9.97 -14.59
C ARG A 18 -12.78 -9.33 -13.88
N ARG A 19 -11.88 -10.16 -13.37
CA ARG A 19 -10.55 -9.71 -12.94
C ARG A 19 -9.77 -9.32 -14.19
N ILE A 20 -9.36 -8.05 -14.24
CA ILE A 20 -8.30 -7.60 -15.14
C ILE A 20 -7.01 -8.28 -14.65
N PRO A 21 -6.21 -8.94 -15.52
CA PRO A 21 -4.94 -9.51 -15.10
C PRO A 21 -3.94 -8.37 -14.95
N PHE A 22 -3.88 -7.76 -13.78
CA PHE A 22 -2.66 -7.09 -13.36
C PHE A 22 -1.59 -8.17 -13.24
N GLY A 23 -0.46 -7.97 -13.92
CA GLY A 23 0.64 -8.92 -14.08
C GLY A 23 1.28 -9.35 -12.75
N PRO A 24 2.40 -10.09 -12.78
CA PRO A 24 3.00 -10.65 -11.58
C PRO A 24 3.56 -9.52 -10.72
N SER A 25 2.72 -8.98 -9.82
CA SER A 25 3.19 -8.21 -8.69
C SER A 25 3.92 -9.20 -7.79
N LEU A 26 5.25 -9.18 -7.93
CA LEU A 26 6.20 -9.63 -6.92
C LEU A 26 5.59 -9.33 -5.56
N ILE A 27 5.16 -10.38 -4.86
CA ILE A 27 4.81 -10.32 -3.45
C ILE A 27 6.10 -9.86 -2.80
N ARG A 28 6.19 -8.56 -2.49
CA ARG A 28 7.31 -7.98 -1.78
C ARG A 28 7.26 -8.58 -0.39
N SER A 29 7.99 -9.67 -0.21
CA SER A 29 8.14 -10.34 1.07
C SER A 29 8.78 -9.34 2.02
N PHE A 30 7.97 -8.78 2.91
CA PHE A 30 8.48 -8.00 4.02
C PHE A 30 9.29 -8.97 4.87
N HIS A 31 10.60 -8.71 4.97
CA HIS A 31 11.54 -9.52 5.71
C HIS A 31 11.05 -9.64 7.17
N LEU A 32 10.55 -10.82 7.55
CA LEU A 32 10.46 -11.18 8.95
C LEU A 32 11.90 -11.36 9.44
N SER A 33 12.40 -10.41 10.20
CA SER A 33 13.65 -10.57 10.93
C SER A 33 13.45 -11.68 11.96
N THR A 34 13.98 -12.86 11.68
CA THR A 34 14.08 -13.96 12.62
C THR A 34 14.93 -13.47 13.80
N PRO A 35 14.42 -13.47 15.05
CA PRO A 35 15.24 -13.11 16.19
C PRO A 35 16.27 -14.23 16.40
N LEU A 36 17.55 -13.93 16.19
CA LEU A 36 18.63 -14.80 16.66
C LEU A 36 18.56 -14.82 18.20
N CYS A 37 18.04 -15.92 18.74
CA CYS A 37 18.25 -16.29 20.13
C CYS A 37 19.57 -17.05 20.17
N GLU A 38 20.66 -16.32 20.33
CA GLU A 38 21.91 -16.92 20.76
C GLU A 38 22.11 -16.47 22.21
N GLU A 39 21.88 -17.39 23.12
CA GLU A 39 22.15 -17.23 24.54
C GLU A 39 23.67 -17.34 24.71
N THR A 40 24.39 -16.30 24.29
CA THR A 40 25.85 -16.25 24.43
C THR A 40 26.18 -16.07 25.90
N THR A 41 26.36 -17.18 26.60
CA THR A 41 27.09 -17.21 27.86
C THR A 41 28.45 -16.56 27.59
N GLY A 42 28.71 -15.41 28.22
CA GLY A 42 29.91 -14.62 27.94
C GLY A 42 31.21 -15.43 28.14
N PRO A 43 32.33 -15.02 27.52
CA PRO A 43 33.60 -15.72 27.66
C PRO A 43 34.05 -15.70 29.13
N ASN A 44 34.07 -16.88 29.75
CA ASN A 44 34.60 -17.05 31.11
C ASN A 44 36.13 -17.11 31.06
N ILE A 45 36.79 -16.13 31.69
CA ILE A 45 38.25 -16.07 31.74
C ILE A 45 38.73 -16.85 32.97
N ASP A 46 39.51 -17.90 32.75
CA ASP A 46 40.23 -18.60 33.82
C ASP A 46 41.51 -17.83 34.19
N THR A 47 41.38 -16.96 35.19
CA THR A 47 42.46 -16.13 35.73
C THR A 47 43.58 -16.96 36.38
N LEU A 48 43.28 -18.16 36.91
CA LEU A 48 44.26 -19.05 37.51
C LEU A 48 45.14 -19.71 36.46
N GLN A 49 44.53 -20.20 35.37
CA GLN A 49 45.27 -20.75 34.24
C GLN A 49 46.19 -19.71 33.60
N LEU A 50 45.69 -18.49 33.38
CA LEU A 50 46.47 -17.38 32.83
C LEU A 50 47.67 -17.03 33.72
N SER A 51 47.47 -16.98 35.04
CA SER A 51 48.56 -16.70 36.00
C SER A 51 49.66 -17.77 36.00
N ARG A 52 49.31 -19.05 35.75
CA ARG A 52 50.26 -20.16 35.69
C ARG A 52 51.08 -20.11 34.41
N GLN A 53 50.47 -19.75 33.28
CA GLN A 53 51.18 -19.57 32.01
C GLN A 53 52.17 -18.41 32.06
N LEU A 54 51.78 -17.26 32.62
CA LEU A 54 52.69 -16.11 32.78
C LEU A 54 53.94 -16.43 33.62
N LYS A 55 53.79 -17.26 34.66
CA LYS A 55 54.91 -17.74 35.47
C LYS A 55 55.80 -18.74 34.74
N LYS A 56 55.19 -19.67 33.98
CA LYS A 56 55.91 -20.81 33.37
C LYS A 56 56.59 -20.44 32.05
N GLU A 57 55.92 -19.65 31.22
CA GLU A 57 56.38 -19.35 29.85
C GLU A 57 57.15 -18.03 29.77
N ALA A 58 56.71 -17.01 30.51
CA ALA A 58 57.28 -15.67 30.43
C ALA A 58 58.13 -15.28 31.67
N GLY A 59 58.28 -16.18 32.65
CA GLY A 59 59.19 -16.00 33.79
C GLY A 59 58.80 -14.89 34.78
N PHE A 60 57.55 -14.44 34.77
CA PHE A 60 57.09 -13.38 35.67
C PHE A 60 57.09 -13.81 37.13
N THR A 61 57.38 -12.87 38.02
CA THR A 61 57.19 -13.09 39.47
C THR A 61 55.71 -13.22 39.83
N LYS A 62 55.42 -13.81 40.99
CA LYS A 62 54.04 -14.07 41.44
C LYS A 62 53.19 -12.81 41.48
N GLU A 63 53.76 -11.71 41.98
CA GLU A 63 53.08 -10.42 42.09
C GLU A 63 52.81 -9.80 40.72
N GLN A 64 53.79 -9.80 39.82
CA GLN A 64 53.63 -9.27 38.47
C GLN A 64 52.60 -10.07 37.65
N SER A 65 52.63 -11.39 37.76
CA SER A 65 51.65 -12.26 37.10
C SER A 65 50.23 -11.95 37.56
N GLN A 66 50.06 -11.72 38.87
CA GLN A 66 48.75 -11.39 39.44
C GLN A 66 48.29 -10.00 39.01
N ALA A 67 49.17 -9.00 39.00
CA ALA A 67 48.85 -7.65 38.52
C ALA A 67 48.44 -7.66 37.03
N ALA A 68 49.16 -8.38 36.18
CA ALA A 68 48.87 -8.50 34.75
C ALA A 68 47.50 -9.16 34.49
N VAL A 69 47.20 -10.26 35.19
CA VAL A 69 45.91 -10.96 35.07
C VAL A 69 44.76 -10.05 35.49
N THR A 70 44.92 -9.26 36.54
CA THR A 70 43.89 -8.31 37.01
C THR A 70 43.64 -7.22 35.96
N LEU A 71 44.70 -6.62 35.40
CA LEU A 71 44.58 -5.59 34.36
C LEU A 71 43.90 -6.12 33.09
N ILE A 72 44.26 -7.33 32.65
CA ILE A 72 43.64 -7.97 31.48
C ILE A 72 42.16 -8.28 31.75
N SER A 73 41.85 -8.81 32.93
CA SER A 73 40.46 -9.11 33.31
C SER A 73 39.61 -7.84 33.35
N GLN A 74 40.16 -6.74 33.86
CA GLN A 74 39.50 -5.46 33.88
C GLN A 74 39.29 -4.90 32.48
N ALA A 75 40.33 -4.88 31.64
CA ALA A 75 40.22 -4.38 30.26
C ALA A 75 39.20 -5.17 29.42
N ILE A 76 39.10 -6.49 29.62
CA ILE A 76 38.11 -7.32 28.93
C ILE A 76 36.71 -7.06 29.48
N THR A 77 36.55 -6.92 30.80
CA THR A 77 35.25 -6.60 31.42
C THR A 77 34.76 -5.23 30.93
N ASP A 78 35.62 -4.22 30.95
CA ASP A 78 35.33 -2.87 30.44
C ASP A 78 34.96 -2.91 28.94
N GLY A 79 35.67 -3.73 28.15
CA GLY A 79 35.37 -3.94 26.73
C GLY A 79 34.04 -4.65 26.48
N ILE A 80 33.69 -5.66 27.29
CA ILE A 80 32.39 -6.34 27.22
C ILE A 80 31.26 -5.38 27.59
N ASP A 81 31.43 -4.56 28.63
CA ASP A 81 30.44 -3.56 29.03
C ASP A 81 30.27 -2.47 27.96
N GLN A 82 31.37 -2.02 27.34
CA GLN A 82 31.32 -1.09 26.21
C GLN A 82 30.65 -1.72 24.98
N PHE A 83 30.87 -3.01 24.72
CA PHE A 83 30.19 -3.69 23.61
C PHE A 83 28.71 -3.91 23.91
N ALA A 84 28.36 -4.35 25.11
CA ALA A 84 26.99 -4.58 25.56
C ALA A 84 26.15 -3.30 25.60
N THR A 85 26.76 -2.13 25.87
CA THR A 85 26.07 -0.83 25.78
C THR A 85 25.77 -0.41 24.35
N ASN A 86 26.59 -0.82 23.37
CA ASN A 86 26.33 -0.61 21.94
C ASN A 86 25.33 -1.63 21.35
N LEU A 87 25.13 -2.78 21.99
CA LEU A 87 24.11 -3.73 21.60
C LEU A 87 22.72 -3.18 21.92
N THR A 88 21.84 -3.22 20.92
CA THR A 88 20.45 -2.80 21.09
C THR A 88 19.71 -3.84 21.93
N LYS A 89 19.18 -3.42 23.08
CA LYS A 89 18.43 -4.30 23.98
C LYS A 89 17.26 -4.96 23.23
N ARG A 90 16.96 -6.22 23.57
CA ARG A 90 15.82 -6.94 22.98
C ARG A 90 14.50 -6.20 23.14
N GLU A 91 14.34 -5.46 24.25
CA GLU A 91 13.18 -4.62 24.51
C GLU A 91 13.02 -3.48 23.49
N THR A 92 14.10 -2.79 23.13
CA THR A 92 14.04 -1.68 22.16
C THR A 92 13.80 -2.19 20.74
N LEU A 93 14.36 -3.35 20.38
CA LEU A 93 14.00 -4.04 19.12
C LEU A 93 12.51 -4.41 19.06
N ASN A 94 11.97 -4.97 20.15
CA ASN A 94 10.55 -5.33 20.22
C ASN A 94 9.64 -4.10 20.11
N LYS A 95 9.98 -3.00 20.79
CA LYS A 95 9.25 -1.73 20.68
C LYS A 95 9.27 -1.20 19.26
N MET A 96 10.43 -1.17 18.61
CA MET A 96 10.57 -0.73 17.22
C MET A 96 9.76 -1.61 16.25
N SER A 97 9.79 -2.93 16.43
CA SER A 97 8.96 -3.85 15.63
C SER A 97 7.46 -3.61 15.83
N TYR A 98 7.02 -3.34 17.07
CA TYR A 98 5.63 -3.00 17.34
C TYR A 98 5.23 -1.68 16.67
N GLN A 99 6.05 -0.63 16.81
CA GLN A 99 5.80 0.66 16.16
C GLN A 99 5.71 0.50 14.64
N GLN A 100 6.65 -0.22 14.03
CA GLN A 100 6.58 -0.52 12.60
C GLN A 100 5.26 -1.19 12.21
N LYS A 101 4.78 -2.18 12.97
CA LYS A 101 3.50 -2.84 12.68
C LYS A 101 2.31 -1.89 12.77
N VAL A 102 2.31 -1.01 13.76
CA VAL A 102 1.26 0.01 13.93
C VAL A 102 1.30 1.01 12.77
N ASP A 103 2.47 1.49 12.39
CA ASP A 103 2.66 2.41 11.27
C ASP A 103 2.21 1.79 9.95
N PHE A 104 2.52 0.51 9.71
CA PHE A 104 2.03 -0.22 8.55
C PHE A 104 0.51 -0.34 8.52
N ALA A 105 -0.12 -0.61 9.67
CA ALA A 105 -1.57 -0.68 9.76
C ALA A 105 -2.22 0.68 9.47
N LYS A 106 -1.64 1.76 10.00
CA LYS A 106 -2.08 3.14 9.75
C LYS A 106 -1.97 3.51 8.28
N LEU A 107 -0.79 3.33 7.68
CA LEU A 107 -0.54 3.64 6.27
C LEU A 107 -1.49 2.87 5.34
N LYS A 108 -1.74 1.58 5.64
CA LYS A 108 -2.70 0.77 4.90
C LYS A 108 -4.12 1.35 5.00
N GLY A 109 -4.53 1.81 6.19
CA GLY A 109 -5.83 2.45 6.38
C GLY A 109 -5.97 3.75 5.59
N GLU A 110 -4.95 4.60 5.62
CA GLU A 110 -4.90 5.85 4.86
C GLU A 110 -4.98 5.59 3.35
N LEU A 111 -4.19 4.63 2.84
CA LEU A 111 -4.22 4.25 1.43
C LEU A 111 -5.61 3.76 1.01
N GLN A 112 -6.22 2.86 1.79
CA GLN A 112 -7.57 2.36 1.49
C GLN A 112 -8.64 3.46 1.52
N LEU A 113 -8.46 4.47 2.37
CA LEU A 113 -9.38 5.62 2.43
C LEU A 113 -9.23 6.51 1.20
N ILE A 114 -7.99 6.84 0.83
CA ILE A 114 -7.68 7.65 -0.35
C ILE A 114 -8.19 6.96 -1.60
N ASP A 115 -7.86 5.68 -1.80
CA ASP A 115 -8.31 4.89 -2.95
C ASP A 115 -9.83 4.93 -3.11
N ARG A 116 -10.58 4.76 -2.01
CA ARG A 116 -12.05 4.83 -2.03
C ARG A 116 -12.56 6.22 -2.34
N SER A 117 -11.95 7.25 -1.76
CA SER A 117 -12.32 8.64 -1.97
C SER A 117 -12.09 9.05 -3.43
N GLU A 118 -10.90 8.77 -3.96
CA GLU A 118 -10.53 9.07 -5.35
C GLU A 118 -11.40 8.29 -6.33
N PHE A 119 -11.64 6.99 -6.08
CA PHE A 119 -12.53 6.21 -6.92
C PHE A 119 -13.96 6.77 -6.96
N ASN A 120 -14.49 7.19 -5.81
CA ASN A 120 -15.81 7.81 -5.75
C ASN A 120 -15.83 9.18 -6.46
N SER A 121 -14.79 9.99 -6.30
CA SER A 121 -14.65 11.27 -6.99
C SER A 121 -14.63 11.07 -8.51
N LEU A 122 -13.78 10.16 -9.00
CA LEU A 122 -13.66 9.83 -10.41
C LEU A 122 -14.98 9.29 -10.98
N ARG A 123 -15.68 8.44 -10.22
CA ARG A 123 -16.99 7.93 -10.62
C ARG A 123 -18.03 9.05 -10.74
N ASN A 124 -18.05 9.98 -9.79
CA ASN A 124 -18.97 11.13 -9.82
C ASN A 124 -18.69 12.04 -11.02
N GLU A 125 -17.41 12.33 -11.28
CA GLU A 125 -17.02 13.09 -12.46
C GLU A 125 -17.41 12.37 -13.74
N HIS A 126 -17.15 11.06 -13.83
CA HIS A 126 -17.53 10.25 -14.98
C HIS A 126 -19.04 10.31 -15.25
N GLU A 127 -19.90 10.16 -14.23
CA GLU A 127 -21.35 10.29 -14.41
C GLU A 127 -21.78 11.71 -14.78
N ARG A 128 -21.11 12.74 -14.25
CA ARG A 128 -21.35 14.14 -14.65
C ARG A 128 -21.04 14.35 -16.13
N LEU A 129 -19.83 13.97 -16.57
CA LEU A 129 -19.40 14.11 -17.96
C LEU A 129 -20.31 13.30 -18.90
N ARG A 130 -20.69 12.09 -18.49
CA ARG A 130 -21.64 11.25 -19.24
C ARG A 130 -23.00 11.94 -19.39
N GLY A 131 -23.51 12.54 -18.32
CA GLY A 131 -24.76 13.30 -18.34
C GLY A 131 -24.67 14.51 -19.27
N ASP A 132 -23.56 15.25 -19.24
CA ASP A 132 -23.34 16.40 -20.11
C ASP A 132 -23.22 15.98 -21.59
N LEU A 133 -22.60 14.83 -21.86
CA LEU A 133 -22.56 14.24 -23.20
C LEU A 133 -23.95 13.94 -23.76
N GLU A 134 -24.83 13.30 -22.96
CA GLU A 134 -26.18 12.98 -23.42
C GLU A 134 -27.03 14.24 -23.61
N LYS A 135 -26.86 15.25 -22.75
CA LYS A 135 -27.49 16.57 -22.92
C LYS A 135 -27.04 17.24 -24.22
N MET A 136 -25.73 17.29 -24.48
CA MET A 136 -25.19 17.87 -25.72
C MET A 136 -25.69 17.12 -26.95
N ARG A 137 -25.71 15.78 -26.90
CA ARG A 137 -26.24 14.93 -27.97
C ARG A 137 -27.71 15.25 -28.27
N THR A 138 -28.52 15.43 -27.23
CA THR A 138 -29.95 15.76 -27.39
C THR A 138 -30.12 17.13 -28.03
N ARG A 139 -29.42 18.15 -27.51
CA ARG A 139 -29.44 19.51 -28.08
C ARG A 139 -29.02 19.52 -29.55
N PHE A 140 -27.98 18.76 -29.91
CA PHE A 140 -27.51 18.70 -31.29
C PHE A 140 -28.55 18.09 -32.23
N LYS A 141 -29.26 17.04 -31.79
CA LYS A 141 -30.38 16.46 -32.54
C LYS A 141 -31.52 17.47 -32.72
N ASP A 142 -31.85 18.22 -31.67
CA ASP A 142 -32.91 19.22 -31.71
C ASP A 142 -32.55 20.35 -32.70
N GLU A 143 -31.31 20.84 -32.68
CA GLU A 143 -30.80 21.84 -33.63
C GLU A 143 -30.80 21.33 -35.08
N ILE A 144 -30.41 20.07 -35.32
CA ILE A 144 -30.50 19.45 -36.67
C ILE A 144 -31.96 19.43 -37.14
N ASN A 145 -32.87 18.96 -36.29
CA ASN A 145 -34.29 18.84 -36.65
C ASN A 145 -34.91 20.21 -36.92
N LYS A 146 -34.53 21.23 -36.15
CA LYS A 146 -34.93 22.62 -36.35
C LYS A 146 -34.41 23.17 -37.67
N SER A 147 -33.12 22.98 -37.97
CA SER A 147 -32.51 23.39 -39.24
C SER A 147 -33.18 22.70 -40.44
N LEU A 148 -33.42 21.39 -40.36
CA LEU A 148 -34.12 20.63 -41.39
C LEU A 148 -35.54 21.14 -41.63
N SER A 149 -36.27 21.45 -40.55
CA SER A 149 -37.63 22.01 -40.63
C SER A 149 -37.65 23.40 -41.28
N SER A 150 -36.64 24.23 -40.98
CA SER A 150 -36.44 25.53 -41.63
C SER A 150 -36.23 25.35 -43.14
N VAL A 151 -35.27 24.52 -43.54
CA VAL A 151 -34.97 24.28 -44.97
C VAL A 151 -36.18 23.71 -45.70
N ARG A 152 -36.92 22.78 -45.08
CA ARG A 152 -38.14 22.23 -45.68
C ARG A 152 -39.22 23.31 -45.86
N LEU A 153 -39.36 24.22 -44.91
CA LEU A 153 -40.28 25.35 -45.02
C LEU A 153 -39.84 26.27 -46.17
N ASP A 154 -38.56 26.64 -46.22
CA ASP A 154 -38.00 27.51 -47.26
C ASP A 154 -38.26 26.93 -48.66
N LEU A 155 -38.00 25.64 -48.85
CA LEU A 155 -38.26 24.94 -50.12
C LEU A 155 -39.76 24.88 -50.48
N ASN A 156 -40.63 24.69 -49.48
CA ASN A 156 -42.08 24.68 -49.72
C ASN A 156 -42.59 26.07 -50.13
N LEU A 157 -42.06 27.14 -49.54
CA LEU A 157 -42.40 28.51 -49.89
C LEU A 157 -41.89 28.87 -51.30
N GLU A 158 -40.66 28.49 -51.63
CA GLU A 158 -40.08 28.71 -52.97
C GLU A 158 -40.92 27.98 -54.04
N LYS A 159 -41.32 26.73 -53.78
CA LYS A 159 -42.21 25.98 -54.68
C LYS A 159 -43.56 26.67 -54.90
N GLY A 160 -44.15 27.23 -53.84
CA GLY A 160 -45.41 27.99 -53.94
C GLY A 160 -45.26 29.26 -54.79
N ASN A 161 -44.16 29.99 -54.61
CA ASN A 161 -43.87 31.20 -55.37
C ASN A 161 -43.66 30.90 -56.87
N LEU A 162 -42.91 29.85 -57.21
CA LEU A 162 -42.72 29.43 -58.60
C LEU A 162 -44.04 29.05 -59.28
N GLN A 163 -44.98 28.45 -58.53
CA GLN A 163 -46.32 28.15 -59.06
C GLN A 163 -47.14 29.41 -59.30
N PHE A 164 -47.05 30.41 -58.43
CA PHE A 164 -47.74 31.69 -58.60
C PHE A 164 -47.19 32.47 -59.80
N GLU A 165 -45.87 32.60 -59.93
CA GLU A 165 -45.22 33.26 -61.07
C GLU A 165 -45.46 32.55 -62.41
N GLY A 166 -45.59 31.22 -62.39
CA GLY A 166 -45.92 30.43 -63.58
C GLY A 166 -47.39 30.51 -63.99
N ALA A 167 -48.30 30.77 -63.04
CA ALA A 167 -49.72 30.98 -63.30
C ALA A 167 -49.98 32.38 -63.87
N ASP A 168 -49.31 33.41 -63.34
CA ASP A 168 -49.46 34.79 -63.80
C ASP A 168 -48.94 34.99 -65.25
N ARG A 169 -47.93 34.22 -65.65
CA ARG A 169 -47.41 34.21 -67.04
C ARG A 169 -48.28 33.47 -68.06
N LYS A 170 -49.39 32.84 -67.64
CA LYS A 170 -50.31 32.10 -68.53
C LYS A 170 -51.64 32.82 -68.80
N CYS A 171 -51.79 34.05 -68.32
CA CYS A 171 -52.90 34.94 -68.66
C CYS A 171 -52.54 35.87 -69.82
#